data_AF-A0A2S9F9K7-F1
#
_entry.id   AF-A0A2S9F9K7-F1
#
_cell.length_a   1.000
_cell.length_b   1.000
_cell.length_c   1.000
_cell.angle_alpha   90.00
_cell.angle_beta   90.00
_cell.angle_gamma   90.00
#
_symmetry.space_group_name_H-M   'P 1'
#
loop_
_entity.id
_entity.type
_entity.pdbx_description
1 polymer ?
#
loop_
_entity_poly.entity_id
_entity_poly.type
_entity_poly.pdbx_seq_one_letter_code
_entity_poly.pdbx_strand_id
1 'polypeptide(L)' 'VIAELARRFAVSAAETGSQDLHRRAGIGIALVAADSAHVIEVLDAAERLVAARPEFELLSARRGLRKSTDED' A
#
# COMPACT_ATOMS: atom_id res chain seq x y z
N VAL A 1 2.76 10.93 -4.13
CA VAL A 1 1.98 9.87 -3.44
C VAL A 1 2.87 9.01 -2.56
N ILE A 2 3.88 8.31 -3.10
CA ILE A 2 4.75 7.39 -2.34
C ILE A 2 5.36 8.03 -1.08
N ALA A 3 6.06 9.16 -1.21
CA ALA A 3 6.67 9.85 -0.07
C ALA A 3 5.66 10.31 0.98
N GLU A 4 4.43 10.61 0.57
CA GLU A 4 3.35 11.02 1.46
C GLU A 4 2.76 9.84 2.23
N LEU A 5 2.60 8.68 1.59
CA LEU A 5 2.20 7.44 2.25
C LEU A 5 3.17 7.09 3.38
N ALA A 6 4.47 7.06 3.06
CA ALA A 6 5.52 6.78 4.03
C ALA A 6 5.49 7.79 5.20
N ARG A 7 5.36 9.08 4.90
CA ARG A 7 5.34 10.15 5.91
C ARG A 7 4.09 10.15 6.79
N ARG A 8 2.90 9.85 6.24
CA ARG A 8 1.63 9.94 6.98
C ARG A 8 1.33 8.68 7.81
N PHE A 9 1.73 7.51 7.33
CA PHE A 9 1.28 6.23 7.89
C PHE A 9 2.40 5.39 8.50
N ALA A 10 3.64 5.89 8.54
CA ALA A 10 4.81 5.15 9.04
C ALA A 10 4.99 3.78 8.34
N VAL A 11 4.70 3.73 7.04
CA VAL A 11 4.81 2.53 6.20
C VAL A 11 6.05 2.60 5.30
N SER A 12 6.53 1.44 4.87
CA SER A 12 7.40 1.36 3.69
C SER A 12 6.54 1.46 2.44
N ALA A 13 6.86 2.39 1.55
CA ALA A 13 6.13 2.59 0.30
C ALA A 13 7.11 2.74 -0.87
N ALA A 14 6.79 2.13 -2.00
CA ALA A 14 7.61 2.18 -3.20
C ALA A 14 6.77 1.99 -4.47
N GLU A 15 7.36 2.35 -5.62
CA GLU A 15 6.89 1.88 -6.91
C GLU A 15 7.42 0.45 -7.11
N THR A 16 6.54 -0.50 -7.41
CA THR A 16 6.86 -1.93 -7.39
C THR A 16 6.44 -2.67 -8.66
N GLY A 17 5.98 -1.98 -9.70
CA GLY A 17 5.63 -2.63 -10.97
C GLY A 17 5.09 -1.69 -12.04
N SER A 18 4.86 -2.23 -13.23
CA SER A 18 4.34 -1.50 -14.41
C SER A 18 5.22 -0.36 -14.91
N GLN A 19 6.51 -0.35 -14.58
CA GLN A 19 7.47 0.68 -15.00
C GLN A 19 7.65 0.76 -16.53
N ASP A 20 7.35 -0.34 -17.23
CA ASP A 20 7.39 -0.47 -18.69
C ASP A 20 6.14 0.08 -19.39
N LEU A 21 5.09 0.40 -18.63
CA LEU A 21 3.80 0.82 -19.16
C LEU A 21 3.62 2.33 -19.07
N HIS A 22 3.19 2.94 -20.17
CA HIS A 22 2.92 4.38 -20.19
C HIS A 22 1.75 4.73 -19.26
N ARG A 23 1.97 5.72 -18.36
CA ARG A 23 0.98 6.23 -17.40
C ARG A 23 0.38 5.16 -16.49
N ARG A 24 1.15 4.11 -16.19
CA ARG A 24 0.77 3.08 -15.23
C ARG A 24 1.90 2.90 -14.22
N ALA A 25 1.52 2.61 -12.98
CA ALA A 25 2.46 2.32 -11.92
C ALA A 25 1.80 1.36 -10.93
N GLY A 26 2.57 0.38 -10.44
CA GLY A 26 2.23 -0.40 -9.27
C GLY A 26 2.82 0.28 -8.04
N ILE A 27 2.00 0.55 -7.02
CA ILE A 27 2.47 1.09 -5.75
C ILE A 27 2.37 -0.01 -4.70
N GLY A 28 3.52 -0.37 -4.11
CA GLY A 28 3.61 -1.31 -3.00
C GLY A 28 3.67 -0.57 -1.67
N ILE A 29 2.93 -1.08 -0.68
CA ILE A 29 2.92 -0.58 0.69
C ILE A 29 3.07 -1.78 1.63
N ALA A 30 3.92 -1.66 2.65
CA ALA A 30 4.09 -2.68 3.67
C ALA A 30 4.30 -2.04 5.06
N LEU A 31 3.78 -2.72 6.08
CA LEU A 31 4.05 -2.44 7.48
C LEU A 31 4.08 -3.72 8.30
N VAL A 32 4.71 -3.62 9.46
CA VAL A 32 4.76 -4.69 10.47
C VAL A 32 4.18 -4.14 11.76
N ALA A 33 3.30 -4.89 12.40
CA ALA A 33 2.75 -4.56 13.71
C ALA A 33 2.46 -5.83 14.51
N ALA A 34 2.30 -5.68 15.83
CA ALA A 34 1.97 -6.79 16.72
C ALA A 34 0.54 -7.32 16.52
N ASP A 35 -0.37 -6.48 16.01
CA ASP A 35 -1.76 -6.83 15.79
C ASP A 35 -2.18 -6.59 14.32
N SER A 36 -2.91 -7.57 13.78
CA SER A 36 -3.45 -7.55 12.43
C SER A 36 -4.52 -6.47 12.23
N ALA A 37 -5.30 -6.11 13.25
CA ALA A 37 -6.33 -5.07 13.09
C ALA A 37 -5.67 -3.71 12.81
N HIS A 38 -4.56 -3.40 13.50
CA HIS A 38 -3.77 -2.21 13.21
C HIS A 38 -3.20 -2.21 11.78
N VAL A 39 -2.69 -3.36 11.30
CA VAL A 39 -2.21 -3.47 9.91
C VAL A 39 -3.34 -3.18 8.92
N ILE A 40 -4.51 -3.79 9.12
CA ILE A 40 -5.68 -3.59 8.27
C ILE A 40 -6.11 -2.12 8.25
N GLU A 41 -6.21 -1.49 9.43
CA GLU A 41 -6.62 -0.09 9.56
C GLU A 41 -5.68 0.85 8.79
N VAL A 42 -4.37 0.68 8.96
CA VAL A 42 -3.37 1.50 8.28
C VAL A 42 -3.40 1.28 6.77
N LEU A 43 -3.50 0.02 6.31
CA LEU A 43 -3.62 -0.28 4.88
C LEU A 43 -4.91 0.31 4.27
N ASP A 44 -6.04 0.24 4.99
CA ASP A 44 -7.31 0.83 4.56
C ASP A 44 -7.22 2.36 4.43
N ALA A 45 -6.55 3.02 5.38
CA ALA A 45 -6.36 4.46 5.35
C ALA A 45 -5.45 4.88 4.20
N ALA A 46 -4.37 4.12 3.96
CA ALA A 46 -3.46 4.33 2.85
C ALA A 46 -4.14 4.15 1.48
N GLU A 47 -4.91 3.07 1.32
CA GLU A 47 -5.69 2.80 0.10
C GLU A 47 -6.70 3.93 -0.16
N ARG A 48 -7.46 4.33 0.86
CA ARG A 48 -8.41 5.47 0.77
C ARG A 48 -7.72 6.78 0.39
N LEU A 49 -6.53 7.05 0.91
CA LEU A 49 -5.77 8.25 0.53
C LEU A 49 -5.39 8.25 -0.95
N VAL A 50 -4.99 7.09 -1.49
CA VAL A 50 -4.66 6.97 -2.92
C VAL A 50 -5.92 7.07 -3.77
N ALA A 51 -6.99 6.37 -3.41
CA ALA A 51 -8.25 6.33 -4.14
C ALA A 51 -8.97 7.68 -4.19
N ALA A 52 -8.79 8.53 -3.17
CA ALA A 52 -9.41 9.85 -3.11
C ALA A 52 -8.76 10.89 -4.05
N ARG A 53 -7.70 10.52 -4.79
CA ARG A 53 -6.97 11.45 -5.65
C ARG A 53 -7.59 11.57 -7.04
N PRO A 54 -7.94 12.79 -7.50
CA PRO A 54 -8.46 12.98 -8.84
C PRO A 54 -7.39 12.83 -9.94
N GLU A 55 -6.10 12.89 -9.59
CA GLU A 55 -5.01 12.82 -10.57
C GLU A 55 -4.71 11.40 -11.07
N PHE A 56 -5.24 10.37 -10.39
CA PHE A 56 -5.00 8.97 -10.72
C PHE A 56 -6.30 8.17 -10.69
N GLU A 57 -6.38 7.14 -11.53
CA GLU A 57 -7.45 6.15 -11.46
C GLU A 57 -6.91 4.89 -10.78
N LEU A 58 -7.56 4.46 -9.69
CA LEU A 58 -7.21 3.22 -9.02
C LEU A 58 -7.83 2.04 -9.77
N LEU A 59 -7.01 1.38 -10.60
CA LEU A 59 -7.47 0.28 -11.44
C LEU A 59 -7.70 -1.03 -10.67
N SER A 60 -6.89 -1.29 -9.66
CA SER A 60 -7.01 -2.46 -8.79
C SER A 60 -6.23 -2.26 -7.49
N ALA A 61 -6.70 -2.93 -6.44
CA ALA A 61 -6.01 -3.02 -5.16
C ALA A 61 -6.06 -4.47 -4.66
N ARG A 62 -4.97 -4.94 -4.07
CA ARG A 62 -4.90 -6.23 -3.40
C ARG A 62 -4.10 -6.08 -2.13
N ARG A 63 -4.58 -6.68 -1.04
CA ARG A 63 -3.85 -6.79 0.22
C ARG A 63 -3.59 -8.26 0.57
N GLY A 64 -2.55 -8.47 1.34
CA GLY A 64 -2.25 -9.75 1.98
C GLY A 64 -1.73 -9.48 3.38
N LEU A 65 -2.03 -10.40 4.31
CA LEU A 65 -1.44 -10.41 5.64
C LEU A 65 -0.53 -11.64 5.72
N ARG A 66 0.62 -11.46 6.37
CA ARG A 66 1.57 -12.54 6.64
C ARG A 66 1.89 -12.49 8.12
N LYS A 67 1.77 -13.62 8.81
CA LYS A 67 2.28 -13.76 10.18
C LYS A 67 3.65 -14.41 10.10
N SER A 68 4.57 -14.04 11.00
CA SER A 68 5.90 -14.67 11.04
C SER A 68 5.83 -16.17 11.38
N THR A 69 4.73 -16.62 11.97
CA THR A 69 4.45 -18.04 12.28
C THR A 69 3.78 -18.77 11.11
N ASP A 70 3.39 -18.06 10.05
CA ASP A 70 2.96 -18.71 8.81
C ASP A 70 4.22 -19.18 8.07
N GLU A 71 4.83 -20.26 8.54
CA GLU A 71 5.81 -21.05 7.80
C GLU A 71 5.07 -22.23 7.15
N ASP A 72 4.69 -22.07 5.88
CA ASP A 72 4.35 -23.12 4.91
C ASP A 72 4.57 -22.60 3.47
#